data_AF-A0A7X5WU29-F1
#
_entry.id   AF-A0A7X5WU29-F1
#
_cell.length_a   1.000
_cell.length_b   1.000
_cell.length_c   1.000
_cell.angle_alpha   90.00
_cell.angle_beta   90.00
_cell.angle_gamma   90.00
#
_symmetry.space_group_name_H-M   'P 1'
#
loop_
_entity.id
_entity.type
_entity.pdbx_description
1 polymer ?
#
loop_
_entity_poly.entity_id
_entity_poly.type
_entity_poly.pdbx_seq_one_letter_code
_entity_poly.pdbx_strand_id
1 'polypeptide(L)'
;MSVDRLIDTEPVIATAGVEVLQKALLDQAAPTGAADWRPPAPGTEDALATLAARGTTGPANDLAVQRMLAVRPELAGIGVARDVIPGMTDTTFLHAGPPLTWERSSGPIRGALIGALIYEGLAADEVEAAEIGEWGGITLSPCHHHQTVGPMAGIVSPSMPVAIVRNAAGDGVAYATLNEGLGKVLRYGAYGPEVIERLQWMEAVLGPVLAMTLQKTGPIDLQTLIAQALQMGDDGHNRNRAATSLLLRAIGRGLIENDAEPVDDRAKVFEFIDRNDHFMLNLVMAAGKLAVDAASGVPGSSLVTTMARNGTDFGIRVSGTGERWFTAPAPVVDGLFLGGFSAEDANPDIGDSAITETVGL
;
A
#
# COMPACT_ATOMS: atom_id res chain seq x y z
N MET A 1 14.22 37.58 -14.78
CA MET A 1 13.46 38.82 -14.53
C MET A 1 14.42 39.99 -14.66
N SER A 2 14.03 41.11 -15.29
CA SER A 2 14.91 42.30 -15.26
C SER A 2 14.89 42.88 -13.85
N VAL A 3 16.04 43.41 -13.41
CA VAL A 3 16.23 43.97 -12.07
C VAL A 3 15.27 45.14 -11.80
N ASP A 4 14.81 45.81 -12.85
CA ASP A 4 13.87 46.95 -12.74
C ASP A 4 12.51 46.57 -12.14
N ARG A 5 12.04 45.33 -12.34
CA ARG A 5 10.75 44.89 -11.76
C ARG A 5 10.82 44.64 -10.25
N LEU A 6 12.01 44.46 -9.66
CA LEU A 6 12.14 44.20 -8.23
C LEU A 6 11.87 45.45 -7.36
N ILE A 7 11.92 46.64 -7.96
CA ILE A 7 11.78 47.92 -7.25
C ILE A 7 10.37 48.51 -7.40
N ASP A 8 9.69 48.19 -8.50
CA ASP A 8 8.36 48.73 -8.84
C ASP A 8 7.19 47.84 -8.40
N THR A 9 7.45 46.66 -7.86
CA THR A 9 6.42 45.75 -7.31
C THR A 9 6.59 45.58 -5.81
N GLU A 10 5.47 45.43 -5.10
CA GLU A 10 5.49 45.14 -3.67
C GLU A 10 6.28 43.83 -3.41
N PRO A 11 7.34 43.87 -2.58
CA PRO A 11 8.21 42.72 -2.40
C PRO A 11 7.49 41.60 -1.63
N VAL A 12 7.58 40.38 -2.14
CA VAL A 12 7.16 39.18 -1.40
C VAL A 12 8.37 38.66 -0.62
N ILE A 13 8.26 38.63 0.71
CA ILE A 13 9.39 38.28 1.57
C ILE A 13 9.40 36.77 1.81
N ALA A 14 10.49 36.11 1.41
CA ALA A 14 10.73 34.72 1.77
C ALA A 14 11.47 34.66 3.13
N THR A 15 10.93 33.91 4.08
CA THR A 15 11.55 33.67 5.39
C THR A 15 11.99 32.21 5.51
N ALA A 16 13.09 31.96 6.22
CA ALA A 16 13.60 30.61 6.47
C ALA A 16 14.17 30.51 7.88
N GLY A 17 13.95 29.38 8.55
CA GLY A 17 14.51 29.09 9.86
C GLY A 17 13.76 29.75 11.02
N VAL A 18 14.13 30.99 11.39
CA VAL A 18 13.67 31.59 12.66
C VAL A 18 12.25 32.13 12.56
N GLU A 19 11.30 31.39 13.13
CA GLU A 19 9.86 31.66 13.09
C GLU A 19 9.47 33.07 13.59
N VAL A 20 10.24 33.65 14.52
CA VAL A 20 9.99 35.00 15.06
C VAL A 20 10.04 36.10 14.00
N LEU A 21 10.88 35.93 12.96
CA LEU A 21 11.01 36.91 11.89
C LEU A 21 9.80 36.87 10.95
N GLN A 22 9.31 35.67 10.64
CA GLN A 22 8.08 35.51 9.87
C GLN A 22 6.88 36.06 10.63
N LYS A 23 6.76 35.75 11.92
CA LYS A 23 5.68 36.25 12.77
C LYS A 23 5.67 37.79 12.80
N ALA A 24 6.83 38.42 12.99
CA ALA A 24 6.93 39.88 12.98
C ALA A 24 6.49 40.51 11.64
N LEU A 25 6.70 39.83 10.51
CA LEU A 25 6.24 40.28 9.19
C LEU A 25 4.74 40.08 8.99
N LEU A 26 4.21 38.94 9.45
CA LEU A 26 2.76 38.67 9.45
C LEU A 26 2.00 39.66 10.34
N ASP A 27 2.55 40.02 11.50
CA ASP A 27 1.99 41.03 12.40
C ASP A 27 1.95 42.44 11.77
N GLN A 28 2.79 42.68 10.75
CA GLN A 28 2.82 43.91 9.95
C GLN A 28 1.99 43.79 8.65
N ALA A 29 1.24 42.70 8.47
CA ALA A 29 0.49 42.37 7.25
C ALA A 29 1.35 42.34 5.97
N ALA A 30 2.64 42.07 6.10
CA ALA A 30 3.53 41.95 4.94
C ALA A 30 3.28 40.61 4.21
N PRO A 31 3.23 40.60 2.87
CA PRO A 31 3.14 39.35 2.11
C PRO A 31 4.42 38.51 2.32
N THR A 32 4.30 37.36 2.98
CA THR A 32 5.43 36.46 3.23
C THR A 32 5.17 35.03 2.79
N GLY A 33 6.22 34.37 2.31
CA GLY A 33 6.27 32.92 2.17
C GLY A 33 7.28 32.34 3.17
N ALA A 34 6.87 31.35 3.96
CA ALA A 34 7.83 30.56 4.75
C ALA A 34 8.41 29.44 3.90
N ALA A 35 9.73 29.34 3.89
CA ALA A 35 10.43 28.12 3.57
C ALA A 35 10.55 27.29 4.86
N ASP A 36 9.95 26.11 4.86
CA ASP A 36 10.20 25.09 5.88
C ASP A 36 11.64 24.61 5.72
N TRP A 37 12.55 25.31 6.40
CA TRP A 37 13.98 25.10 6.32
C TRP A 37 14.49 24.61 7.67
N ARG A 38 15.28 23.54 7.63
CA ARG A 38 16.03 23.03 8.78
C ARG A 38 17.48 22.84 8.36
N PRO A 39 18.45 22.99 9.29
CA PRO A 39 19.82 22.60 9.02
C PRO A 39 19.87 21.14 8.54
N PRO A 40 20.76 20.81 7.59
CA PRO A 40 20.89 19.45 7.11
C PRO A 40 21.37 18.52 8.22
N ALA A 41 21.07 17.23 8.09
CA ALA A 41 21.63 16.23 9.01
C ALA A 41 23.16 16.25 8.91
N PRO A 42 23.90 16.19 10.04
CA PRO A 42 25.35 16.20 10.03
C PRO A 42 25.94 15.13 9.10
N GLY A 43 26.90 15.50 8.26
CA GLY A 43 27.53 14.62 7.28
C GLY A 43 26.82 14.53 5.93
N THR A 44 25.75 15.29 5.71
CA THR A 44 25.02 15.35 4.42
C THR A 44 25.34 16.60 3.59
N GLU A 45 26.18 17.50 4.12
CA GLU A 45 26.44 18.83 3.56
C GLU A 45 26.97 18.78 2.13
N ASP A 46 28.02 17.97 1.88
CA ASP A 46 28.64 17.84 0.55
C ASP A 46 27.69 17.22 -0.49
N ALA A 47 26.88 16.25 -0.05
CA ALA A 47 25.89 15.60 -0.91
C ALA A 47 24.78 16.59 -1.31
N LEU A 48 24.28 17.37 -0.34
CA LEU A 48 23.28 18.41 -0.59
C LEU A 48 23.83 19.55 -1.44
N ALA A 49 25.08 19.98 -1.21
CA ALA A 49 25.75 20.96 -2.06
C ALA A 49 25.86 20.47 -3.51
N THR A 50 26.19 19.18 -3.70
CA THR A 50 26.24 18.56 -5.03
C THR A 50 24.86 18.52 -5.69
N LEU A 51 23.80 18.17 -4.97
CA LEU A 51 22.43 18.17 -5.49
C LEU A 51 21.94 19.58 -5.83
N ALA A 52 22.19 20.55 -4.95
CA ALA A 52 21.84 21.94 -5.15
C ALA A 52 22.52 22.53 -6.39
N ALA A 53 23.81 22.22 -6.59
CA ALA A 53 24.57 22.68 -7.76
C ALA A 53 24.05 22.09 -9.09
N ARG A 54 23.46 20.89 -9.07
CA ARG A 54 22.84 20.29 -10.27
C ARG A 54 21.55 20.98 -10.65
N GLY A 55 20.76 21.44 -9.68
CA GLY A 55 19.51 22.19 -9.91
C GLY A 55 18.40 21.39 -10.59
N THR A 56 18.52 20.06 -10.74
CA THR A 56 17.56 19.21 -11.46
C THR A 56 16.49 18.60 -10.57
N THR A 57 16.68 18.59 -9.24
CA THR A 57 15.78 17.90 -8.30
C THR A 57 14.37 18.47 -8.29
N GLY A 58 14.20 19.79 -8.31
CA GLY A 58 12.88 20.43 -8.37
C GLY A 58 12.09 19.99 -9.61
N PRO A 59 12.59 20.24 -10.84
CA PRO A 59 11.94 19.78 -12.06
C PRO A 59 11.70 18.27 -12.13
N ALA A 60 12.62 17.45 -11.60
CA ALA A 60 12.45 16.01 -11.54
C ALA A 60 11.32 15.59 -10.57
N ASN A 61 11.18 16.29 -9.44
CA ASN A 61 10.07 16.08 -8.51
C ASN A 61 8.74 16.49 -9.12
N ASP A 62 8.68 17.63 -9.81
CA ASP A 62 7.47 18.10 -10.49
C ASP A 62 6.99 17.05 -11.51
N LEU A 63 7.91 16.49 -12.30
CA LEU A 63 7.59 15.42 -13.24
C LEU A 63 7.10 14.14 -12.53
N ALA A 64 7.75 13.73 -11.45
CA ALA A 64 7.36 12.54 -10.69
C ALA A 64 5.95 12.69 -10.10
N VAL A 65 5.65 13.83 -9.48
CA VAL A 65 4.33 14.17 -8.94
C VAL A 65 3.29 14.26 -10.07
N GLN A 66 3.63 14.88 -11.20
CA GLN A 66 2.74 14.94 -12.36
C GLN A 66 2.33 13.54 -12.85
N ARG A 67 3.28 12.60 -12.92
CA ARG A 67 3.00 11.19 -13.30
C ARG A 67 2.11 10.51 -12.28
N MET A 68 2.38 10.69 -10.99
CA MET A 68 1.56 10.17 -9.89
C MET A 68 0.09 10.63 -10.01
N LEU A 69 -0.12 11.93 -10.20
CA LEU A 69 -1.45 12.55 -10.28
C LEU A 69 -2.19 12.26 -11.59
N ALA A 70 -1.48 11.82 -12.64
CA ALA A 70 -2.07 11.44 -13.92
C ALA A 70 -2.72 10.05 -13.89
N VAL A 71 -2.43 9.22 -12.88
CA VAL A 71 -3.00 7.87 -12.76
C VAL A 71 -4.50 7.93 -12.52
N ARG A 72 -5.23 7.02 -13.18
CA ARG A 72 -6.67 6.80 -13.05
C ARG A 72 -6.90 5.35 -12.64
N PRO A 73 -6.79 5.02 -11.34
CA PRO A 73 -6.88 3.64 -10.86
C PRO A 73 -8.32 3.10 -11.00
N GLU A 74 -8.46 1.95 -11.64
CA GLU A 74 -9.71 1.20 -11.70
C GLU A 74 -9.50 -0.27 -11.34
N LEU A 75 -10.43 -0.83 -10.57
CA LEU A 75 -10.51 -2.27 -10.34
C LEU A 75 -11.00 -2.91 -11.63
N ALA A 76 -10.08 -3.55 -12.35
CA ALA A 76 -10.32 -4.11 -13.67
C ALA A 76 -10.71 -5.58 -13.64
N GLY A 77 -10.32 -6.31 -12.60
CA GLY A 77 -10.56 -7.74 -12.50
C GLY A 77 -10.09 -8.35 -11.20
N ILE A 78 -10.33 -9.64 -11.08
CA ILE A 78 -9.79 -10.51 -10.05
C ILE A 78 -9.06 -11.65 -10.78
N GLY A 79 -7.87 -11.99 -10.32
CA GLY A 79 -7.07 -13.08 -10.88
C GLY A 79 -6.49 -13.96 -9.78
N VAL A 80 -5.81 -15.03 -10.19
CA VAL A 80 -5.03 -15.87 -9.29
C VAL A 80 -3.60 -15.37 -9.26
N ALA A 81 -3.00 -15.22 -8.08
CA ALA A 81 -1.70 -14.58 -7.90
C ALA A 81 -0.62 -15.12 -8.86
N ARG A 82 -0.48 -16.45 -8.97
CA ARG A 82 0.52 -17.09 -9.86
C ARG A 82 0.34 -16.74 -11.34
N ASP A 83 -0.90 -16.50 -11.76
CA ASP A 83 -1.23 -16.32 -13.18
C ASP A 83 -1.05 -14.85 -13.61
N VAL A 84 -1.23 -13.90 -12.68
CA VAL A 84 -1.33 -12.48 -13.01
C VAL A 84 -0.22 -11.60 -12.43
N ILE A 85 0.39 -12.00 -11.30
CA ILE A 85 1.46 -11.22 -10.67
C ILE A 85 2.81 -11.56 -11.34
N PRO A 86 3.55 -10.57 -11.87
CA PRO A 86 4.82 -10.82 -12.54
C PRO A 86 5.83 -11.50 -11.63
N GLY A 87 6.49 -12.55 -12.11
CA GLY A 87 7.57 -13.23 -11.39
C GLY A 87 7.11 -14.21 -10.31
N MET A 88 5.81 -14.46 -10.15
CA MET A 88 5.32 -15.55 -9.30
C MET A 88 5.65 -16.92 -9.90
N THR A 89 5.86 -17.89 -9.01
CA THR A 89 6.00 -19.32 -9.30
C THR A 89 5.18 -20.10 -8.25
N ASP A 90 5.05 -21.41 -8.41
CA ASP A 90 4.36 -22.28 -7.42
C ASP A 90 5.03 -22.28 -6.03
N THR A 91 6.24 -21.74 -5.90
CA THR A 91 7.01 -21.66 -4.65
C THR A 91 7.46 -20.25 -4.31
N THR A 92 6.87 -19.23 -4.95
CA THR A 92 7.12 -17.82 -4.61
C THR A 92 6.05 -17.31 -3.66
N PHE A 93 6.48 -16.79 -2.52
CA PHE A 93 5.64 -16.19 -1.50
C PHE A 93 6.06 -14.74 -1.32
N LEU A 94 5.12 -13.83 -1.54
CA LEU A 94 5.38 -12.41 -1.34
C LEU A 94 5.14 -12.03 0.13
N HIS A 95 5.78 -10.96 0.60
CA HIS A 95 5.57 -10.42 1.93
C HIS A 95 5.56 -8.89 1.92
N ALA A 96 5.02 -8.27 2.96
CA ALA A 96 5.08 -6.82 3.13
C ALA A 96 6.51 -6.33 3.42
N GLY A 97 6.79 -5.05 3.14
CA GLY A 97 8.02 -4.36 3.53
C GLY A 97 9.25 -4.64 2.64
N PRO A 98 10.44 -4.18 3.08
CA PRO A 98 11.70 -4.40 2.35
C PRO A 98 12.15 -5.88 2.41
N PRO A 99 13.15 -6.29 1.58
CA PRO A 99 13.64 -7.68 1.52
C PRO A 99 13.92 -8.30 2.89
N LEU A 100 13.40 -9.50 3.10
CA LEU A 100 13.43 -10.20 4.37
C LEU A 100 13.79 -11.67 4.16
N THR A 101 14.48 -12.26 5.14
CA THR A 101 14.72 -13.71 5.18
C THR A 101 13.78 -14.37 6.17
N TRP A 102 13.63 -15.69 6.08
CA TRP A 102 12.83 -16.46 7.03
C TRP A 102 13.23 -16.18 8.48
N GLU A 103 14.53 -16.19 8.79
CA GLU A 103 15.07 -16.05 10.15
C GLU A 103 14.78 -14.68 10.75
N ARG A 104 14.79 -13.64 9.89
CA ARG A 104 14.50 -12.25 10.28
C ARG A 104 13.02 -11.92 10.30
N SER A 105 12.15 -12.82 9.85
CA SER A 105 10.71 -12.62 9.82
C SER A 105 10.15 -12.43 11.22
N SER A 106 9.34 -11.40 11.39
CA SER A 106 8.59 -11.15 12.62
C SER A 106 7.59 -12.29 12.88
N GLY A 107 7.12 -12.41 14.13
CA GLY A 107 6.15 -13.45 14.52
C GLY A 107 4.92 -13.51 13.59
N PRO A 108 4.24 -12.37 13.32
CA PRO A 108 3.10 -12.34 12.40
C PRO A 108 3.43 -12.77 10.97
N ILE A 109 4.57 -12.35 10.41
CA ILE A 109 4.99 -12.80 9.07
C ILE A 109 5.26 -14.30 9.06
N ARG A 110 5.99 -14.82 10.06
CA ARG A 110 6.31 -16.25 10.13
C ARG A 110 5.04 -17.09 10.27
N GLY A 111 4.10 -16.69 11.12
CA GLY A 111 2.80 -17.35 11.24
C GLY A 111 1.99 -17.31 9.94
N ALA A 112 2.00 -16.17 9.23
CA ALA A 112 1.32 -16.03 7.96
C ALA A 112 1.96 -16.91 6.86
N LEU A 113 3.29 -17.04 6.84
CA LEU A 113 3.98 -17.94 5.91
C LEU A 113 3.65 -19.41 6.21
N ILE A 114 3.61 -19.81 7.48
CA ILE A 114 3.17 -21.15 7.89
C ILE A 114 1.75 -21.43 7.38
N GLY A 115 0.81 -20.52 7.65
CA GLY A 115 -0.56 -20.66 7.18
C GLY A 115 -0.67 -20.72 5.66
N ALA A 116 0.12 -19.92 4.94
CA ALA A 116 0.14 -19.93 3.48
C ALA A 116 0.71 -21.24 2.91
N LEU A 117 1.77 -21.79 3.51
CA LEU A 117 2.33 -23.10 3.12
C LEU A 117 1.32 -24.24 3.30
N ILE A 118 0.60 -24.23 4.42
CA ILE A 118 -0.48 -25.21 4.68
C ILE A 118 -1.63 -25.01 3.69
N TYR A 119 -2.04 -23.75 3.44
CA TYR A 119 -3.10 -23.41 2.48
C TYR A 119 -2.77 -23.91 1.06
N GLU A 120 -1.53 -23.74 0.60
CA GLU A 120 -1.07 -24.24 -0.70
C GLU A 120 -0.84 -25.76 -0.73
N GLY A 121 -1.02 -26.46 0.39
CA GLY A 121 -0.78 -27.90 0.50
C GLY A 121 0.69 -28.30 0.39
N LEU A 122 1.61 -27.36 0.62
CA LEU A 122 3.05 -27.61 0.63
C LEU A 122 3.55 -28.17 1.96
N ALA A 123 2.78 -28.00 3.04
CA ALA A 123 3.04 -28.55 4.36
C ALA A 123 1.75 -29.12 4.97
N ALA A 124 1.85 -30.21 5.71
CA ALA A 124 0.75 -30.80 6.45
C ALA A 124 0.45 -30.07 7.76
N ASP A 125 1.46 -29.47 8.37
CA ASP A 125 1.36 -28.81 9.67
C ASP A 125 2.40 -27.68 9.86
N GLU A 126 2.37 -27.05 11.04
CA GLU A 126 3.25 -25.95 11.41
C GLU A 126 4.73 -26.33 11.46
N VAL A 127 5.03 -27.58 11.80
CA VAL A 127 6.41 -28.06 11.96
C VAL A 127 7.03 -28.23 10.58
N GLU A 128 6.35 -28.94 9.69
CA GLU A 128 6.79 -29.12 8.31
C GLU A 128 6.90 -27.77 7.57
N ALA A 129 5.94 -26.87 7.78
CA ALA A 129 5.97 -25.53 7.18
C ALA A 129 7.18 -24.72 7.66
N ALA A 130 7.52 -24.79 8.95
CA ALA A 130 8.68 -24.11 9.49
C ALA A 130 9.99 -24.68 8.93
N GLU A 131 10.11 -26.02 8.83
CA GLU A 131 11.27 -26.67 8.22
C GLU A 131 11.45 -26.24 6.76
N ILE A 132 10.39 -26.21 5.95
CA ILE A 132 10.45 -25.74 4.56
C ILE A 132 11.00 -24.31 4.47
N GLY A 133 10.53 -23.42 5.36
CA GLY A 133 11.00 -22.04 5.43
C GLY A 133 12.49 -21.94 5.79
N GLU A 134 12.93 -22.70 6.79
CA GLU A 134 14.32 -22.69 7.29
C GLU A 134 15.32 -23.29 6.30
N TRP A 135 14.91 -24.30 5.53
CA TRP A 135 15.79 -24.95 4.53
C TRP A 135 15.77 -24.28 3.16
N GLY A 136 15.06 -23.15 3.01
CA GLY A 136 14.99 -22.41 1.75
C GLY A 136 14.14 -23.08 0.67
N GLY A 137 13.10 -23.83 1.06
CA GLY A 137 12.17 -24.50 0.15
C GLY A 137 11.21 -23.56 -0.59
N ILE A 138 11.21 -22.27 -0.23
CA ILE A 138 10.41 -21.22 -0.87
C ILE A 138 11.26 -20.00 -1.25
N THR A 139 10.78 -19.26 -2.23
CA THR A 139 11.31 -17.93 -2.59
C THR A 139 10.50 -16.86 -1.86
N LEU A 140 11.15 -16.09 -1.00
CA LEU A 140 10.55 -14.91 -0.36
C LEU A 140 10.93 -13.64 -1.10
N SER A 141 9.93 -12.81 -1.42
CA SER A 141 10.16 -11.53 -2.11
C SER A 141 9.20 -10.44 -1.64
N PRO A 142 9.63 -9.17 -1.53
CA PRO A 142 8.72 -8.05 -1.25
C PRO A 142 7.60 -7.92 -2.28
N CYS A 143 6.37 -7.70 -1.83
CA CYS A 143 5.24 -7.37 -2.71
C CYS A 143 5.59 -6.21 -3.67
N HIS A 144 6.29 -5.18 -3.17
CA HIS A 144 6.69 -4.01 -3.93
C HIS A 144 7.60 -4.28 -5.13
N HIS A 145 8.29 -5.43 -5.19
CA HIS A 145 9.09 -5.87 -6.33
C HIS A 145 8.26 -6.50 -7.45
N HIS A 146 7.01 -6.85 -7.15
CA HIS A 146 6.09 -7.57 -8.04
C HIS A 146 4.82 -6.76 -8.32
N GLN A 147 4.92 -5.42 -8.30
CA GLN A 147 3.77 -4.49 -8.48
C GLN A 147 2.61 -4.78 -7.53
N THR A 148 2.89 -5.39 -6.38
CA THR A 148 1.89 -5.88 -5.44
C THR A 148 2.02 -5.14 -4.12
N VAL A 149 0.95 -5.12 -3.33
CA VAL A 149 0.96 -4.69 -1.93
C VAL A 149 0.12 -5.62 -1.07
N GLY A 150 0.57 -5.85 0.16
CA GLY A 150 -0.12 -6.67 1.15
C GLY A 150 -0.29 -5.95 2.49
N PRO A 151 -1.50 -5.92 3.09
CA PRO A 151 -1.69 -5.34 4.41
C PRO A 151 -1.07 -6.22 5.50
N MET A 152 -0.53 -5.61 6.55
CA MET A 152 0.03 -6.29 7.73
C MET A 152 1.14 -7.30 7.34
N ALA A 153 1.03 -8.60 7.65
CA ALA A 153 2.05 -9.58 7.21
C ALA A 153 2.24 -9.56 5.67
N GLY A 154 1.18 -9.21 4.94
CA GLY A 154 1.21 -8.99 3.50
C GLY A 154 1.60 -10.23 2.71
N ILE A 155 1.31 -11.42 3.25
CA ILE A 155 1.62 -12.67 2.55
C ILE A 155 0.70 -12.82 1.34
N VAL A 156 1.32 -13.11 0.19
CA VAL A 156 0.63 -13.49 -1.05
C VAL A 156 1.21 -14.80 -1.52
N SER A 157 0.38 -15.84 -1.59
CA SER A 157 0.77 -17.17 -2.07
C SER A 157 0.16 -17.46 -3.46
N PRO A 158 0.69 -18.45 -4.20
CA PRO A 158 0.36 -18.71 -5.59
C PRO A 158 -1.13 -18.82 -5.95
N SER A 159 -1.92 -19.48 -5.10
CA SER A 159 -3.34 -19.77 -5.37
C SER A 159 -4.29 -18.67 -4.87
N MET A 160 -3.79 -17.68 -4.12
CA MET A 160 -4.64 -16.62 -3.58
C MET A 160 -5.31 -15.78 -4.68
N PRO A 161 -6.59 -15.43 -4.53
CA PRO A 161 -7.24 -14.46 -5.39
C PRO A 161 -6.71 -13.05 -5.08
N VAL A 162 -6.38 -12.31 -6.15
CA VAL A 162 -5.84 -10.96 -6.08
C VAL A 162 -6.65 -10.00 -6.95
N ALA A 163 -6.84 -8.78 -6.45
CA ALA A 163 -7.40 -7.68 -7.22
C ALA A 163 -6.39 -7.19 -8.26
N ILE A 164 -6.88 -6.92 -9.47
CA ILE A 164 -6.11 -6.34 -10.58
C ILE A 164 -6.56 -4.90 -10.74
N VAL A 165 -5.71 -3.96 -10.33
CA VAL A 165 -5.95 -2.53 -10.46
C VAL A 165 -5.11 -1.99 -11.60
N ARG A 166 -5.75 -1.44 -12.63
CA ARG A 166 -5.04 -0.87 -13.79
C ARG A 166 -5.22 0.64 -13.87
N ASN A 167 -4.31 1.29 -14.59
CA ASN A 167 -4.43 2.70 -14.90
C ASN A 167 -5.30 2.90 -16.15
N ALA A 168 -6.51 3.42 -16.02
CA ALA A 168 -7.36 3.72 -17.18
C ALA A 168 -6.74 4.74 -18.16
N ALA A 169 -5.74 5.51 -17.72
CA ALA A 169 -5.04 6.51 -18.52
C ALA A 169 -3.65 6.07 -19.01
N GLY A 170 -3.24 4.81 -18.84
CA GLY A 170 -1.93 4.30 -19.28
C GLY A 170 -1.73 2.80 -19.06
N ASP A 171 -0.47 2.33 -19.08
CA ASP A 171 -0.16 0.88 -19.12
C ASP A 171 0.16 0.27 -17.73
N GLY A 172 -0.02 1.03 -16.65
CA GLY A 172 0.31 0.58 -15.30
C GLY A 172 -0.70 -0.42 -14.73
N VAL A 173 -0.21 -1.44 -14.03
CA VAL A 173 -1.01 -2.41 -13.27
C VAL A 173 -0.39 -2.61 -11.89
N ALA A 174 -1.23 -2.70 -10.87
CA ALA A 174 -0.88 -3.06 -9.50
C ALA A 174 -1.85 -4.12 -8.96
N TYR A 175 -1.39 -4.89 -7.97
CA TYR A 175 -2.14 -5.99 -7.39
C TYR A 175 -2.23 -5.87 -5.87
N ALA A 176 -3.27 -6.45 -5.29
CA ALA A 176 -3.37 -6.67 -3.85
C ALA A 176 -4.20 -7.92 -3.58
N THR A 177 -3.95 -8.59 -2.47
CA THR A 177 -4.85 -9.66 -1.99
C THR A 177 -6.25 -9.11 -1.71
N LEU A 178 -7.24 -9.99 -1.63
CA LEU A 178 -8.56 -9.62 -1.12
C LEU A 178 -8.55 -9.62 0.41
N ASN A 179 -9.34 -8.75 1.03
CA ASN A 179 -9.37 -8.67 2.49
C ASN A 179 -10.10 -9.87 3.10
N GLU A 180 -9.43 -10.57 4.01
CA GLU A 180 -9.92 -11.81 4.62
C GLU A 180 -11.01 -11.61 5.69
N GLY A 181 -11.34 -10.36 6.04
CA GLY A 181 -12.27 -10.04 7.12
C GLY A 181 -11.58 -9.59 8.40
N LEU A 182 -12.32 -9.72 9.50
CA LEU A 182 -11.94 -9.33 10.85
C LEU A 182 -11.75 -10.56 11.75
N GLY A 183 -11.03 -10.38 12.86
CA GLY A 183 -10.75 -11.45 13.82
C GLY A 183 -9.46 -12.20 13.48
N LYS A 184 -9.47 -13.53 13.59
CA LYS A 184 -8.32 -14.37 13.24
C LYS A 184 -8.20 -14.48 11.72
N VAL A 185 -7.15 -13.90 11.17
CA VAL A 185 -6.87 -13.82 9.73
C VAL A 185 -5.39 -14.01 9.47
N LEU A 186 -5.05 -14.48 8.26
CA LEU A 186 -3.68 -14.78 7.88
C LEU A 186 -2.80 -13.53 7.92
N ARG A 187 -3.32 -12.37 7.51
CA ARG A 187 -2.57 -11.10 7.56
C ARG A 187 -2.08 -10.69 8.97
N TYR A 188 -2.64 -11.25 10.04
CA TYR A 188 -2.14 -11.07 11.42
C TYR A 188 -1.26 -12.22 11.92
N GLY A 189 -0.98 -13.21 11.07
CA GLY A 189 -0.18 -14.39 11.39
C GLY A 189 -0.96 -15.57 11.97
N ALA A 190 -2.29 -15.53 11.94
CA ALA A 190 -3.10 -16.67 12.37
C ALA A 190 -3.20 -17.73 11.26
N TYR A 191 -3.08 -19.01 11.62
CA TYR A 191 -3.08 -20.14 10.68
C TYR A 191 -3.92 -21.33 11.17
N GLY A 192 -4.89 -21.07 12.05
CA GLY A 192 -5.83 -22.11 12.50
C GLY A 192 -6.76 -22.59 11.38
N PRO A 193 -7.46 -23.73 11.55
CA PRO A 193 -8.35 -24.29 10.53
C PRO A 193 -9.37 -23.29 9.99
N GLU A 194 -9.94 -22.42 10.84
CA GLU A 194 -10.91 -21.41 10.43
C GLU A 194 -10.32 -20.32 9.50
N VAL A 195 -9.00 -20.13 9.52
CA VAL A 195 -8.31 -19.23 8.60
C VAL A 195 -8.11 -19.92 7.26
N ILE A 196 -7.61 -21.16 7.27
CA ILE A 196 -7.34 -21.93 6.04
C ILE A 196 -8.65 -22.20 5.27
N GLU A 197 -9.71 -22.62 5.96
CA GLU A 197 -11.04 -22.81 5.37
C GLU A 197 -11.57 -21.53 4.73
N ARG A 198 -11.30 -20.36 5.33
CA ARG A 198 -11.70 -19.07 4.77
C ARG A 198 -10.90 -18.72 3.53
N LEU A 199 -9.59 -18.95 3.52
CA LEU A 199 -8.75 -18.73 2.33
C LEU A 199 -9.21 -19.62 1.18
N GLN A 200 -9.51 -20.90 1.44
CA GLN A 200 -10.07 -21.82 0.46
C GLN A 200 -11.45 -21.37 -0.04
N TRP A 201 -12.32 -20.87 0.84
CA TRP A 201 -13.59 -20.27 0.42
C TRP A 201 -13.38 -19.01 -0.43
N MET A 202 -12.40 -18.17 -0.08
CA MET A 202 -12.10 -16.97 -0.86
C MET A 202 -11.61 -17.33 -2.26
N GLU A 203 -10.76 -18.35 -2.38
CA GLU A 203 -10.30 -18.89 -3.66
C GLU A 203 -11.46 -19.48 -4.48
N ALA A 204 -12.27 -20.33 -3.85
CA ALA A 204 -13.31 -21.09 -4.56
C ALA A 204 -14.57 -20.28 -4.86
N VAL A 205 -14.87 -19.24 -4.07
CA VAL A 205 -16.14 -18.51 -4.13
C VAL A 205 -15.93 -17.01 -4.28
N LEU A 206 -15.26 -16.35 -3.33
CA LEU A 206 -15.14 -14.88 -3.34
C LEU A 206 -14.49 -14.36 -4.63
N GLY A 207 -13.34 -14.93 -4.99
CA GLY A 207 -12.58 -14.54 -6.17
C GLY A 207 -13.38 -14.71 -7.47
N PRO A 208 -13.87 -15.92 -7.78
CA PRO A 208 -14.69 -16.19 -8.97
C PRO A 208 -15.95 -15.33 -9.06
N VAL A 209 -16.69 -15.19 -7.95
CA VAL A 209 -17.90 -14.36 -7.92
C VAL A 209 -17.58 -12.89 -8.21
N LEU A 210 -16.52 -12.34 -7.64
CA LEU A 210 -16.10 -10.97 -7.92
C LEU A 210 -15.57 -10.81 -9.35
N ALA A 211 -14.82 -11.79 -9.88
CA ALA A 211 -14.37 -11.78 -11.26
C ALA A 211 -15.55 -11.71 -12.25
N MET A 212 -16.54 -12.58 -12.06
CA MET A 212 -17.74 -12.62 -12.89
C MET A 212 -18.64 -11.39 -12.69
N THR A 213 -18.71 -10.86 -11.48
CA THR A 213 -19.40 -9.59 -11.18
C THR A 213 -18.80 -8.44 -11.98
N LEU A 214 -17.47 -8.34 -12.05
CA LEU A 214 -16.79 -7.29 -12.81
C LEU A 214 -17.00 -7.41 -14.33
N GLN A 215 -17.22 -8.62 -14.86
CA GLN A 215 -17.63 -8.78 -16.25
C GLN A 215 -19.03 -8.18 -16.54
N LYS A 216 -19.92 -8.13 -15.55
CA LYS A 216 -21.27 -7.53 -15.67
C LYS A 216 -21.25 -6.01 -15.46
N THR A 217 -20.42 -5.52 -14.53
CA THR A 217 -20.34 -4.08 -14.23
C THR A 217 -19.41 -3.32 -15.16
N GLY A 218 -18.37 -3.98 -15.68
CA GLY A 218 -17.17 -3.30 -16.17
C GLY A 218 -16.26 -2.87 -15.02
N PRO A 219 -15.10 -2.27 -15.34
CA PRO A 219 -14.15 -1.76 -14.35
C PRO A 219 -14.77 -0.74 -13.40
N ILE A 220 -14.30 -0.71 -12.16
CA ILE A 220 -14.78 0.21 -11.13
C ILE A 220 -13.75 1.31 -10.88
N ASP A 221 -14.14 2.57 -11.07
CA ASP A 221 -13.30 3.75 -10.83
C ASP A 221 -12.99 3.91 -9.33
N LEU A 222 -11.82 3.46 -8.90
CA LEU A 222 -11.41 3.51 -7.50
C LEU A 222 -11.11 4.94 -7.05
N GLN A 223 -10.60 5.80 -7.95
CA GLN A 223 -10.30 7.18 -7.59
C GLN A 223 -11.55 7.95 -7.17
N THR A 224 -12.64 7.79 -7.91
CA THR A 224 -13.91 8.42 -7.58
C THR A 224 -14.47 7.88 -6.26
N LEU A 225 -14.41 6.57 -6.01
CA LEU A 225 -14.89 5.99 -4.75
C LEU A 225 -14.07 6.47 -3.54
N ILE A 226 -12.74 6.49 -3.67
CA ILE A 226 -11.83 6.98 -2.62
C ILE A 226 -12.10 8.46 -2.32
N ALA A 227 -12.18 9.29 -3.36
CA ALA A 227 -12.46 10.73 -3.19
C ALA A 227 -13.80 10.99 -2.48
N GLN A 228 -14.84 10.21 -2.80
CA GLN A 228 -16.13 10.30 -2.11
C GLN A 228 -16.03 9.82 -0.66
N ALA A 229 -15.34 8.71 -0.40
CA ALA A 229 -15.17 8.16 0.93
C ALA A 229 -14.45 9.13 1.88
N LEU A 230 -13.42 9.85 1.40
CA LEU A 230 -12.74 10.89 2.17
C LEU A 230 -13.72 12.00 2.63
N GLN A 231 -14.65 12.40 1.77
CA GLN A 231 -15.71 13.36 2.12
C GLN A 231 -16.77 12.79 3.07
N MET A 232 -16.79 11.47 3.26
CA MET A 232 -17.67 10.74 4.18
C MET A 232 -16.96 10.35 5.48
N GLY A 233 -15.74 10.86 5.70
CA GLY A 233 -14.97 10.69 6.94
C GLY A 233 -14.14 9.42 7.02
N ASP A 234 -13.91 8.73 5.90
CA ASP A 234 -12.86 7.71 5.78
C ASP A 234 -11.49 8.39 5.57
N ASP A 235 -10.41 7.67 5.89
CA ASP A 235 -9.02 8.07 5.62
C ASP A 235 -8.36 7.16 4.55
N GLY A 236 -8.99 6.03 4.19
CA GLY A 236 -8.46 5.08 3.21
C GLY A 236 -7.43 4.09 3.76
N HIS A 237 -6.98 4.25 5.00
CA HIS A 237 -6.05 3.35 5.68
C HIS A 237 -6.71 2.62 6.87
N ASN A 238 -7.02 3.33 7.95
CA ASN A 238 -7.60 2.78 9.18
C ASN A 238 -9.13 2.75 9.12
N ARG A 239 -9.73 3.70 8.40
CA ARG A 239 -11.19 3.77 8.26
C ARG A 239 -11.58 3.70 6.78
N ASN A 240 -12.30 2.64 6.45
CA ASN A 240 -12.68 2.27 5.07
C ASN A 240 -14.18 1.93 4.93
N ARG A 241 -15.01 2.34 5.90
CA ARG A 241 -16.43 1.96 5.97
C ARG A 241 -17.25 2.58 4.83
N ALA A 242 -17.06 3.88 4.58
CA ALA A 242 -17.73 4.56 3.48
C ALA A 242 -17.26 4.01 2.14
N ALA A 243 -15.95 3.82 1.95
CA ALA A 243 -15.38 3.25 0.74
C ALA A 243 -15.97 1.86 0.47
N THR A 244 -16.01 0.98 1.47
CA THR A 244 -16.57 -0.38 1.35
C THR A 244 -18.05 -0.35 0.96
N SER A 245 -18.83 0.55 1.57
CA SER A 245 -20.24 0.73 1.23
C SER A 245 -20.44 1.23 -0.21
N LEU A 246 -19.58 2.16 -0.66
CA LEU A 246 -19.59 2.68 -2.02
C LEU A 246 -19.20 1.61 -3.05
N LEU A 247 -18.22 0.74 -2.73
CA LEU A 247 -17.86 -0.41 -3.56
C LEU A 247 -19.05 -1.36 -3.72
N LEU A 248 -19.69 -1.75 -2.61
CA LEU A 248 -20.88 -2.62 -2.65
C LEU A 248 -21.99 -2.04 -3.53
N ARG A 249 -22.22 -0.73 -3.44
CA ARG A 249 -23.16 -0.03 -4.31
C ARG A 249 -22.73 -0.07 -5.79
N ALA A 250 -21.44 0.09 -6.07
CA ALA A 250 -20.90 0.08 -7.43
C ALA A 250 -21.01 -1.31 -8.08
N ILE A 251 -20.77 -2.39 -7.34
CA ILE A 251 -20.82 -3.76 -7.85
C ILE A 251 -22.20 -4.43 -7.74
N GLY A 252 -23.13 -3.84 -6.98
CA GLY A 252 -24.41 -4.47 -6.61
C GLY A 252 -25.26 -4.93 -7.80
N ARG A 253 -25.32 -4.13 -8.88
CA ARG A 253 -26.00 -4.57 -10.13
C ARG A 253 -25.33 -5.82 -10.69
N GLY A 254 -24.01 -5.83 -10.76
CA GLY A 254 -23.25 -6.97 -11.28
C GLY A 254 -23.44 -8.23 -10.45
N LEU A 255 -23.50 -8.12 -9.11
CA LEU A 255 -23.81 -9.24 -8.23
C LEU A 255 -25.21 -9.82 -8.53
N ILE A 256 -26.21 -8.97 -8.75
CA ILE A 256 -27.57 -9.42 -9.05
C ILE A 256 -27.65 -10.10 -10.43
N GLU A 257 -26.99 -9.52 -11.43
CA GLU A 257 -27.00 -9.99 -12.82
C GLU A 257 -25.98 -11.11 -13.11
N ASN A 258 -25.16 -11.49 -12.12
CA ASN A 258 -24.18 -12.58 -12.24
C ASN A 258 -24.89 -13.95 -12.21
N ASP A 259 -25.47 -14.33 -13.33
CA ASP A 259 -26.13 -15.62 -13.55
C ASP A 259 -25.16 -16.80 -13.75
N ALA A 260 -23.86 -16.54 -13.90
CA ALA A 260 -22.83 -17.57 -13.98
C ALA A 260 -22.53 -18.22 -12.62
N GLU A 261 -22.89 -17.56 -11.51
CA GLU A 261 -22.59 -18.01 -10.15
C GLU A 261 -23.86 -18.32 -9.35
N PRO A 262 -23.84 -19.31 -8.45
CA PRO A 262 -24.99 -19.65 -7.61
C PRO A 262 -25.49 -18.44 -6.81
N VAL A 263 -26.82 -18.30 -6.68
CA VAL A 263 -27.42 -17.17 -5.94
C VAL A 263 -26.95 -17.12 -4.48
N ASP A 264 -26.80 -18.28 -3.85
CA ASP A 264 -26.33 -18.40 -2.46
C ASP A 264 -24.89 -17.90 -2.31
N ASP A 265 -24.03 -18.15 -3.28
CA ASP A 265 -22.64 -17.73 -3.24
C ASP A 265 -22.50 -16.23 -3.47
N ARG A 266 -23.32 -15.66 -4.37
CA ARG A 266 -23.42 -14.20 -4.56
C ARG A 266 -23.92 -13.50 -3.29
N ALA A 267 -24.90 -14.08 -2.60
CA ALA A 267 -25.39 -13.56 -1.33
C ALA A 267 -24.31 -13.62 -0.24
N LYS A 268 -23.57 -14.74 -0.12
CA LYS A 268 -22.45 -14.86 0.83
C LYS A 268 -21.36 -13.84 0.58
N VAL A 269 -21.02 -13.58 -0.69
CA VAL A 269 -20.02 -12.56 -1.04
C VAL A 269 -20.48 -11.16 -0.65
N PHE A 270 -21.75 -10.82 -0.91
CA PHE A 270 -22.32 -9.55 -0.45
C PHE A 270 -22.23 -9.43 1.08
N GLU A 271 -22.69 -10.45 1.82
CA GLU A 271 -22.68 -10.48 3.30
C GLU A 271 -21.26 -10.41 3.87
N PHE A 272 -20.30 -11.07 3.22
CA PHE A 272 -18.90 -11.05 3.62
C PHE A 272 -18.29 -9.64 3.52
N ILE A 273 -18.56 -8.93 2.42
CA ILE A 273 -18.07 -7.56 2.22
C ILE A 273 -18.82 -6.59 3.15
N ASP A 274 -20.13 -6.73 3.30
CA ASP A 274 -20.98 -5.87 4.15
C ASP A 274 -20.55 -5.91 5.63
N ARG A 275 -20.10 -7.07 6.11
CA ARG A 275 -19.59 -7.23 7.49
C ARG A 275 -18.11 -6.85 7.67
N ASN A 276 -17.44 -6.49 6.58
CA ASN A 276 -16.02 -6.18 6.58
C ASN A 276 -15.79 -4.73 6.14
N ASP A 277 -15.95 -3.80 7.08
CA ASP A 277 -15.68 -2.37 6.85
C ASP A 277 -14.25 -2.07 6.35
N HIS A 278 -13.32 -3.03 6.41
CA HIS A 278 -11.95 -2.91 5.91
C HIS A 278 -11.72 -3.49 4.50
N PHE A 279 -12.76 -3.99 3.82
CA PHE A 279 -12.58 -4.66 2.52
C PHE A 279 -11.88 -3.78 1.48
N MET A 280 -12.22 -2.48 1.45
CA MET A 280 -11.61 -1.54 0.50
C MET A 280 -10.14 -1.22 0.75
N LEU A 281 -9.59 -1.43 1.95
CA LEU A 281 -8.20 -1.10 2.28
C LEU A 281 -7.22 -1.63 1.22
N ASN A 282 -7.36 -2.91 0.87
CA ASN A 282 -6.48 -3.56 -0.09
C ASN A 282 -6.55 -2.90 -1.48
N LEU A 283 -7.73 -2.44 -1.90
CA LEU A 283 -7.93 -1.76 -3.18
C LEU A 283 -7.39 -0.32 -3.15
N VAL A 284 -7.54 0.37 -2.02
CA VAL A 284 -6.92 1.69 -1.80
C VAL A 284 -5.40 1.59 -1.86
N MET A 285 -4.82 0.58 -1.20
CA MET A 285 -3.39 0.32 -1.26
C MET A 285 -2.91 0.04 -2.69
N ALA A 286 -3.62 -0.80 -3.46
CA ALA A 286 -3.27 -1.08 -4.85
C ALA A 286 -3.37 0.18 -5.74
N ALA A 287 -4.38 1.03 -5.53
CA ALA A 287 -4.49 2.32 -6.20
C ALA A 287 -3.30 3.25 -5.86
N GLY A 288 -2.89 3.29 -4.58
CA GLY A 288 -1.71 4.02 -4.13
C GLY A 288 -0.42 3.50 -4.76
N LYS A 289 -0.23 2.16 -4.75
CA LYS A 289 0.90 1.48 -5.40
C LYS A 289 1.00 1.83 -6.88
N LEU A 290 -0.12 1.77 -7.60
CA LEU A 290 -0.18 2.13 -9.01
C LEU A 290 0.25 3.58 -9.26
N ALA A 291 -0.15 4.51 -8.38
CA ALA A 291 0.22 5.91 -8.48
C ALA A 291 1.72 6.14 -8.25
N VAL A 292 2.29 5.55 -7.19
CA VAL A 292 3.73 5.73 -6.89
C VAL A 292 4.65 5.00 -7.86
N ASP A 293 4.20 3.90 -8.46
CA ASP A 293 4.97 3.19 -9.49
C ASP A 293 5.08 4.06 -10.75
N ALA A 294 4.04 4.80 -11.12
CA ALA A 294 4.10 5.79 -12.21
C ALA A 294 5.07 6.95 -11.90
N ALA A 295 5.24 7.28 -10.61
CA ALA A 295 6.15 8.33 -10.13
C ALA A 295 7.60 7.87 -9.98
N SER A 296 7.88 6.57 -10.08
CA SER A 296 9.19 5.98 -9.84
C SER A 296 10.11 6.09 -11.07
N GLY A 297 11.42 5.96 -10.83
CA GLY A 297 12.43 5.93 -11.89
C GLY A 297 12.69 7.26 -12.59
N VAL A 298 12.35 8.40 -11.97
CA VAL A 298 12.64 9.74 -12.51
C VAL A 298 14.04 10.18 -12.05
N PRO A 299 15.03 10.28 -12.96
CA PRO A 299 16.40 10.61 -12.56
C PRO A 299 16.48 11.96 -11.85
N GLY A 300 17.15 11.97 -10.69
CA GLY A 300 17.33 13.19 -9.88
C GLY A 300 16.12 13.56 -9.01
N SER A 301 15.01 12.82 -9.07
CA SER A 301 13.88 13.04 -8.17
C SER A 301 14.18 12.50 -6.77
N SER A 302 13.82 13.30 -5.77
CA SER A 302 13.86 12.96 -4.34
C SER A 302 12.50 12.55 -3.78
N LEU A 303 11.50 12.31 -4.64
CA LEU A 303 10.16 11.89 -4.22
C LEU A 303 10.23 10.47 -3.64
N VAL A 304 9.71 10.28 -2.42
CA VAL A 304 9.51 8.95 -1.84
C VAL A 304 8.39 8.26 -2.61
N THR A 305 8.67 7.07 -3.15
CA THR A 305 7.71 6.30 -3.95
C THR A 305 7.34 4.97 -3.30
N THR A 306 7.88 4.67 -2.13
CA THR A 306 7.41 3.55 -1.31
C THR A 306 7.78 3.83 0.14
N MET A 307 6.82 3.63 1.04
CA MET A 307 7.06 3.39 2.46
C MET A 307 6.40 2.06 2.80
N ALA A 308 7.16 1.13 3.37
CA ALA A 308 6.66 -0.20 3.70
C ALA A 308 7.46 -0.80 4.86
N ARG A 309 6.86 -1.74 5.57
CA ARG A 309 7.45 -2.31 6.78
C ARG A 309 7.04 -3.77 6.97
N ASN A 310 7.90 -4.55 7.61
CA ASN A 310 7.73 -6.00 7.74
C ASN A 310 7.72 -6.49 9.21
N GLY A 311 7.55 -5.58 10.16
CA GLY A 311 7.63 -5.89 11.59
C GLY A 311 9.06 -6.06 12.12
N THR A 312 10.07 -5.97 11.25
CA THR A 312 11.49 -6.00 11.60
C THR A 312 12.19 -4.74 11.10
N ASP A 313 12.00 -4.40 9.82
CA ASP A 313 12.56 -3.23 9.15
C ASP A 313 11.43 -2.35 8.60
N PHE A 314 11.62 -1.04 8.71
CA PHE A 314 10.95 -0.02 7.92
C PHE A 314 11.84 0.32 6.72
N GLY A 315 11.26 0.37 5.53
CA GLY A 315 11.97 0.62 4.28
C GLY A 315 11.31 1.73 3.48
N ILE A 316 12.13 2.58 2.85
CA ILE A 316 11.69 3.50 1.82
C ILE A 316 12.37 3.26 0.49
N ARG A 317 11.70 3.68 -0.59
CA ARG A 317 12.28 3.84 -1.92
C ARG A 317 12.08 5.26 -2.41
N VAL A 318 13.03 5.76 -3.19
CA VAL A 318 13.03 7.12 -3.73
C VAL A 318 13.16 7.06 -5.25
N SER A 319 12.34 7.83 -5.97
CA SER A 319 12.20 7.77 -7.44
C SER A 319 13.54 7.81 -8.18
N GLY A 320 14.45 8.72 -7.81
CA GLY A 320 15.76 8.87 -8.45
C GLY A 320 16.78 7.78 -8.14
N THR A 321 16.46 6.81 -7.28
CA THR A 321 17.37 5.73 -6.85
C THR A 321 16.94 4.34 -7.35
N GLY A 322 15.91 4.27 -8.19
CA GLY A 322 15.43 3.01 -8.79
C GLY A 322 14.88 2.03 -7.74
N GLU A 323 15.40 0.81 -7.76
CA GLU A 323 14.95 -0.30 -6.90
C GLU A 323 15.62 -0.35 -5.52
N ARG A 324 16.51 0.61 -5.20
CA ARG A 324 17.24 0.62 -3.94
C ARG A 324 16.31 0.87 -2.75
N TRP A 325 16.39 0.00 -1.76
CA TRP A 325 15.80 0.21 -0.44
C TRP A 325 16.75 0.97 0.49
N PHE A 326 16.19 1.87 1.27
CA PHE A 326 16.83 2.46 2.45
C PHE A 326 16.07 1.98 3.66
N THR A 327 16.73 1.22 4.53
CA THR A 327 16.08 0.54 5.65
C THR A 327 16.59 1.03 7.01
N ALA A 328 15.70 0.99 7.99
CA ALA A 328 15.98 1.17 9.40
C ALA A 328 15.12 0.17 10.20
N PRO A 329 15.42 -0.09 11.49
CA PRO A 329 14.55 -0.91 12.33
C PRO A 329 13.11 -0.36 12.34
N ALA A 330 12.11 -1.25 12.25
CA ALA A 330 10.70 -0.86 12.34
C ALA A 330 10.42 -0.26 13.72
N PRO A 331 9.73 0.89 13.81
CA PRO A 331 9.40 1.51 15.09
C PRO A 331 8.30 0.71 15.81
N VAL A 332 8.27 0.83 17.13
CA VAL A 332 7.12 0.41 17.93
C VAL A 332 6.05 1.49 17.80
N VAL A 333 4.82 1.09 17.50
CA VAL A 333 3.69 2.02 17.36
C VAL A 333 3.20 2.43 18.74
N ASP A 334 3.23 3.73 19.03
CA ASP A 334 2.63 4.31 20.23
C ASP A 334 1.13 4.56 19.97
N GLY A 335 0.27 4.00 20.81
CA GLY A 335 -1.17 4.02 20.60
C GLY A 335 -1.98 3.49 21.77
N LEU A 336 -3.31 3.49 21.62
CA LEU A 336 -4.24 2.94 22.60
C LEU A 336 -4.42 1.43 22.38
N PHE A 337 -4.21 0.66 23.44
CA PHE A 337 -4.34 -0.79 23.43
C PHE A 337 -5.73 -1.27 23.87
N LEU A 338 -6.18 -2.39 23.30
CA LEU A 338 -7.38 -3.08 23.76
C LEU A 338 -7.19 -3.57 25.20
N GLY A 339 -8.28 -3.67 25.96
CA GLY A 339 -8.24 -4.11 27.36
C GLY A 339 -7.56 -5.49 27.49
N GLY A 340 -6.52 -5.56 28.33
CA GLY A 340 -5.73 -6.77 28.54
C GLY A 340 -4.43 -6.85 27.72
N PHE A 341 -4.17 -5.89 26.83
CA PHE A 341 -2.92 -5.78 26.07
C PHE A 341 -2.16 -4.49 26.39
N SER A 342 -0.87 -4.50 26.10
CA SER A 342 0.07 -3.41 26.32
C SER A 342 1.06 -3.27 25.16
N ALA A 343 1.93 -2.26 25.23
CA ALA A 343 3.02 -2.09 24.28
C ALA A 343 4.03 -3.27 24.29
N GLU A 344 4.12 -4.03 25.38
CA GLU A 344 5.00 -5.21 25.46
C GLU A 344 4.48 -6.38 24.61
N ASP A 345 3.18 -6.40 24.32
CA ASP A 345 2.54 -7.40 23.46
C ASP A 345 2.59 -7.01 21.96
N ALA A 346 3.02 -5.78 21.65
CA ALA A 346 2.96 -5.22 20.31
C ALA A 346 4.12 -5.72 19.44
N ASN A 347 3.79 -6.15 18.23
CA ASN A 347 4.79 -6.25 17.17
C ASN A 347 5.17 -4.85 16.67
N PRO A 348 6.42 -4.60 16.26
CA PRO A 348 6.78 -3.37 15.56
C PRO A 348 5.96 -3.16 14.28
N ASP A 349 5.98 -1.93 13.74
CA ASP A 349 5.17 -1.54 12.59
C ASP A 349 5.33 -2.50 11.39
N ILE A 350 4.21 -2.83 10.75
CA ILE A 350 4.12 -3.93 9.77
C ILE A 350 3.05 -3.65 8.70
N GLY A 351 3.36 -4.02 7.44
CA GLY A 351 2.49 -3.86 6.27
C GLY A 351 3.08 -3.06 5.12
N ASP A 352 2.43 -3.15 3.97
CA ASP A 352 2.62 -2.20 2.86
C ASP A 352 1.63 -1.04 2.91
N SER A 353 0.70 -1.05 3.87
CA SER A 353 -0.36 -0.05 3.97
C SER A 353 0.13 1.40 4.09
N ALA A 354 1.36 1.67 4.55
CA ALA A 354 1.99 2.99 4.53
C ALA A 354 2.12 3.62 3.11
N ILE A 355 1.81 2.83 2.08
CA ILE A 355 1.60 3.32 0.71
C ILE A 355 0.44 4.33 0.63
N THR A 356 -0.55 4.27 1.52
CA THR A 356 -1.66 5.24 1.57
C THR A 356 -1.15 6.64 1.93
N GLU A 357 -0.31 6.75 2.94
CA GLU A 357 0.32 8.01 3.35
C GLU A 357 1.34 8.47 2.30
N THR A 358 2.00 7.53 1.61
CA THR A 358 2.94 7.85 0.53
C THR A 358 2.27 8.66 -0.59
N VAL A 359 0.97 8.40 -0.86
CA VAL A 359 0.19 9.15 -1.84
C VAL A 359 -0.64 10.29 -1.23
N GLY A 360 -0.50 10.54 0.07
CA GLY A 360 -1.14 11.65 0.77
C GLY A 360 -2.59 11.43 1.18
N LEU A 361 -3.01 10.16 1.37
CA LEU A 361 -4.29 9.81 1.99
C LEU A 361 -4.21 9.89 3.51
#